data_AF-F0ZLN1-F1
#
_entry.id   AF-F0ZLN1-F1
#
_cell.length_a   1.000
_cell.length_b   1.000
_cell.length_c   1.000
_cell.angle_alpha   90.00
_cell.angle_beta   90.00
_cell.angle_gamma   90.00
#
_symmetry.space_group_name_H-M   'P 1'
#
loop_
_entity.id
_entity.type
_entity.pdbx_description
1 polymer ?
#
loop_
_entity_poly.entity_id
_entity_poly.type
_entity_poly.pdbx_seq_one_letter_code
_entity_poly.pdbx_strand_id
1 'polypeptide(L)' 'MDSYLVFNYSTDPKQLQEAVNFFIKHLEQGHFKSIIGKTYNGIESIIDAYKYLEKSDLFGKIVIKL' A
#
# COMPACT_ATOMS: atom_id res chain seq x y z
N MET A 1 7.57 -13.32 10.35
CA MET A 1 6.68 -12.98 11.47
C MET A 1 5.74 -11.88 10.99
N ASP A 2 4.46 -11.90 11.39
CA ASP A 2 3.51 -10.76 11.43
C ASP A 2 2.28 -10.71 10.49
N SER A 3 2.06 -11.66 9.57
CA SER A 3 0.78 -11.67 8.81
C SER A 3 -0.44 -11.85 9.73
N TYR A 4 -0.28 -12.63 10.80
CA TYR A 4 -1.34 -12.89 11.78
C TYR A 4 -1.62 -11.70 12.71
N LEU A 5 -0.62 -10.85 12.96
CA LEU A 5 -0.82 -9.66 13.79
C LEU A 5 -1.67 -8.62 13.06
N VAL A 6 -1.36 -8.33 11.79
CA VAL A 6 -2.15 -7.39 10.98
C VAL A 6 -3.59 -7.86 10.86
N PHE A 7 -3.81 -9.18 10.69
CA PHE A 7 -5.15 -9.75 10.62
C PHE A 7 -5.97 -9.42 11.88
N ASN A 8 -5.41 -9.68 13.07
CA ASN A 8 -6.09 -9.44 14.35
C ASN A 8 -6.52 -7.98 14.54
N TYR A 9 -5.69 -7.02 14.09
CA TYR A 9 -6.02 -5.59 14.18
C TYR A 9 -6.99 -5.13 13.09
N SER A 10 -6.93 -5.73 11.90
CA SER A 10 -7.81 -5.41 10.78
C SER A 10 -9.24 -5.92 10.97
N THR A 11 -9.44 -6.94 11.81
CA THR A 11 -10.76 -7.53 12.10
C THR A 11 -11.49 -6.87 13.27
N ASP A 12 -10.82 -6.05 14.08
CA ASP A 12 -11.47 -5.24 15.11
C ASP A 12 -11.94 -3.90 14.53
N PRO A 13 -13.25 -3.65 14.40
CA PRO A 13 -13.76 -2.42 13.78
C PRO A 13 -13.32 -1.14 14.48
N LYS A 14 -13.13 -1.17 15.81
CA LYS A 14 -12.73 0.03 16.57
C LYS A 14 -11.28 0.38 16.29
N GLN A 15 -10.39 -0.61 16.37
CA GLN A 15 -8.96 -0.40 16.11
C GLN A 15 -8.71 -0.05 14.64
N LEU A 16 -9.47 -0.65 13.72
CA LEU A 16 -9.42 -0.27 12.30
C LEU A 16 -9.82 1.20 12.10
N GLN A 17 -10.92 1.65 12.73
CA GLN A 17 -11.38 3.03 12.62
C GLN A 17 -10.37 4.03 13.21
N GLU A 18 -9.76 3.70 14.34
CA GLU A 18 -8.69 4.52 14.95
C GLU A 18 -7.48 4.65 14.02
N ALA A 19 -7.04 3.54 13.41
CA ALA A 19 -5.96 3.54 12.45
C ALA A 19 -6.30 4.39 11.21
N VAL A 20 -7.51 4.25 10.66
CA VAL A 20 -7.97 5.07 9.52
C VAL A 20 -7.96 6.55 9.87
N ASN A 21 -8.50 6.94 11.01
CA ASN A 21 -8.54 8.33 11.46
C ASN A 21 -7.12 8.90 11.63
N PHE A 22 -6.21 8.11 12.18
CA PHE A 22 -4.80 8.48 12.30
C PHE A 22 -4.18 8.77 10.93
N PHE A 23 -4.35 7.87 9.94
CA PHE A 23 -3.80 8.06 8.60
C PHE A 23 -4.41 9.26 7.88
N ILE A 24 -5.73 9.44 7.91
CA ILE A 24 -6.42 10.56 7.26
C ILE A 24 -5.90 11.89 7.80
N LYS A 25 -5.86 12.06 9.12
CA LYS A 25 -5.38 13.29 9.76
C LYS A 25 -3.97 13.67 9.31
N HIS A 26 -3.06 12.69 9.24
CA HIS A 26 -1.67 12.95 8.86
C HIS A 26 -1.47 13.12 7.35
N LEU A 27 -2.33 12.52 6.52
CA LEU A 27 -2.39 12.79 5.08
C LEU A 27 -2.83 14.23 4.81
N GLU A 28 -3.88 14.69 5.49
CA GLU A 28 -4.39 16.07 5.38
C GLU A 28 -3.35 17.11 5.84
N GLN A 29 -2.58 16.78 6.88
CA GLN A 29 -1.47 17.62 7.37
C GLN A 29 -0.23 17.59 6.46
N GLY A 30 -0.22 16.75 5.42
CA GLY A 30 0.94 16.59 4.52
C GLY A 30 2.14 15.88 5.14
N HIS A 31 1.98 15.27 6.32
CA HIS A 31 3.01 14.47 6.98
C HIS A 31 3.26 13.15 6.23
N PHE A 32 2.21 12.61 5.59
CA PHE A 32 2.33 11.42 4.76
C PHE A 32 2.28 11.78 3.28
N LYS A 33 3.29 11.34 2.53
CA LYS A 33 3.38 11.49 1.08
C LYS A 33 3.50 10.12 0.44
N SER A 34 2.65 9.87 -0.55
CA SER A 34 2.76 8.65 -1.35
C SER A 34 3.91 8.78 -2.35
N ILE A 35 4.80 7.80 -2.37
CA ILE A 35 5.90 7.72 -3.34
C ILE A 35 5.55 6.61 -4.33
N ILE A 36 5.34 6.98 -5.60
CA ILE A 36 5.14 6.02 -6.69
C ILE A 36 6.51 5.76 -7.31
N GLY A 37 6.98 4.53 -7.19
CA GLY A 37 8.26 4.13 -7.78
C GLY A 37 8.13 3.66 -9.21
N LYS A 38 7.00 3.00 -9.54
CA LYS A 38 6.74 2.51 -10.89
C LYS A 38 5.26 2.48 -11.20
N THR A 39 4.92 2.82 -12.45
CA THR A 39 3.57 2.75 -12.97
C THR A 39 3.52 1.85 -14.19
N TYR A 40 2.53 0.97 -14.23
CA TYR A 40 2.15 0.17 -15.39
C TYR A 40 0.81 0.66 -15.92
N ASN A 41 0.58 0.57 -17.23
CA ASN A 41 -0.69 0.96 -17.86
C ASN A 41 -1.43 -0.30 -18.29
N GLY A 42 -2.74 -0.31 -18.08
CA GLY A 42 -3.62 -1.41 -18.44
C GLY A 42 -3.46 -2.62 -17.51
N ILE A 43 -4.58 -3.32 -17.32
CA ILE A 43 -4.65 -4.49 -16.44
C ILE A 43 -3.79 -5.66 -16.96
N GLU A 44 -3.55 -5.72 -18.27
CA GLU A 44 -2.71 -6.70 -18.94
C GLU A 44 -1.26 -6.68 -18.44
N SER A 45 -0.80 -5.53 -17.94
CA SER A 45 0.55 -5.36 -17.39
C SER A 45 0.74 -6.00 -16.00
N ILE A 46 -0.30 -6.61 -15.43
CA ILE A 46 -0.26 -7.19 -14.07
C ILE A 46 0.83 -8.24 -13.91
N ILE A 47 1.05 -9.08 -14.93
CA ILE A 47 2.08 -10.13 -14.89
C ILE A 47 3.47 -9.50 -14.78
N ASP A 48 3.73 -8.45 -15.55
CA ASP A 48 5.02 -7.77 -15.54
C ASP A 48 5.23 -6.93 -14.28
N ALA A 49 4.16 -6.39 -13.70
CA ALA A 49 4.19 -5.76 -12.38
C ALA A 49 4.61 -6.75 -11.29
N TYR A 50 4.08 -7.98 -11.30
CA TYR A 50 4.48 -9.04 -10.37
C TYR A 50 5.93 -9.48 -10.55
N LYS A 51 6.39 -9.70 -11.80
CA LYS A 51 7.80 -10.00 -12.07
C LYS A 51 8.74 -8.91 -11.57
N TYR A 52 8.32 -7.65 -11.68
CA TYR A 52 9.10 -6.53 -11.15
C TYR A 52 9.13 -6.54 -9.62
N LEU A 53 8.06 -6.99 -8.95
CA LEU A 53 7.97 -7.13 -7.49
C LEU A 53 8.96 -8.17 -6.92
N GLU A 54 9.44 -9.12 -7.73
CA GLU A 54 10.41 -10.13 -7.30
C GLU A 54 11.86 -9.62 -7.30
N LYS A 55 12.09 -8.38 -7.76
CA LYS A 55 13.42 -7.75 -7.78
C LYS A 55 13.81 -7.23 -6.41
N SER A 56 15.11 -7.15 -6.14
CA SER A 56 15.67 -6.73 -4.85
C SER A 56 15.73 -5.21 -4.64
N ASP A 57 15.65 -4.40 -5.70
CA ASP A 57 15.77 -2.93 -5.63
C ASP A 57 14.42 -2.24 -5.83
N LEU A 58 13.46 -2.54 -4.95
CA LEU A 58 12.15 -1.92 -4.95
C LEU A 58 12.17 -0.63 -4.13
N PHE A 59 11.78 0.47 -4.77
CA PHE A 59 11.54 1.74 -4.10
C PHE A 59 10.12 2.23 -4.41
N GLY A 60 9.39 2.67 -3.37
CA GLY A 60 8.04 3.20 -3.51
C GLY A 60 6.97 2.17 -3.90
N LYS A 61 5.76 2.65 -4.19
CA LYS A 61 4.61 1.83 -4.61
C LYS A 61 4.65 1.55 -6.10
N ILE A 62 4.26 0.34 -6.47
CA ILE A 62 3.99 -0.04 -7.86
C ILE A 62 2.48 0.11 -8.08
N VAL A 63 2.09 0.86 -9.11
CA VAL A 63 0.69 1.16 -9.42
C VAL A 63 0.36 0.67 -10.82
N ILE A 64 -0.77 0.00 -10.97
CA ILE A 64 -1.35 -0.32 -12.28
C ILE A 64 -2.47 0.69 -12.51
N LYS A 65 -2.32 1.49 -13.56
CA LYS A 65 -3.35 2.44 -13.99
C LYS A 65 -4.30 1.71 -14.94
N LEU A 66 -5.57 1.70 -14.58
CA LEU A 66 -6.66 1.15 -15.38
C LEU A 66 -7.01 2.09 -16.54
#